data_AF-A0A4R4P4B8-F1
#
_entry.id   AF-A0A4R4P4B8-F1
#
_cell.length_a   1.000
_cell.length_b   1.000
_cell.length_c   1.000
_cell.angle_alpha   90.00
_cell.angle_beta   90.00
_cell.angle_gamma   90.00
#
_symmetry.space_group_name_H-M   'P 1'
#
loop_
_entity.id
_entity.type
_entity.pdbx_description
1 polymer ?
#
loop_
_entity_poly.entity_id
_entity_poly.type
_entity_poly.pdbx_seq_one_letter_code
_entity_poly.pdbx_strand_id
1 'polypeptide(L)'
;MGMAKNAYVIALTDEFLKTRPGVLCYWPTDLDSPVAGTWSITAPLAPFSADDEYEPATFRPGTAGPEVVSTEISLDFIQLPATEPSGLGGLTFTFPESPEDGYIDGSVYLIAAHCPVYVRRIDFGRLVRDQLAATLHVYFDFAAAGGIGIHNRSAVLDTALHFEVGRPMRPGTR
;
A
#
# COMPACT_ATOMS: atom_id res chain seq x y z
N MET A 1 31.15 2.04 -27.77
CA MET A 1 31.26 3.27 -26.96
C MET A 1 29.89 3.48 -26.32
N GLY A 2 29.67 2.87 -25.16
CA GLY A 2 28.35 2.89 -24.51
C GLY A 2 28.16 4.25 -23.85
N MET A 3 27.22 5.05 -24.35
CA MET A 3 26.72 6.16 -23.56
C MET A 3 26.07 5.55 -22.33
N ALA A 4 26.60 5.87 -21.14
CA ALA A 4 25.85 5.70 -19.91
C ALA A 4 24.55 6.49 -20.09
N LYS A 5 23.42 5.79 -20.25
CA LYS A 5 22.12 6.42 -20.05
C LYS A 5 22.18 6.94 -18.61
N ASN A 6 22.22 8.27 -18.44
CA ASN A 6 21.90 8.86 -17.15
C ASN A 6 20.50 8.35 -16.83
N ALA A 7 20.40 7.35 -15.93
CA ALA A 7 19.12 6.87 -15.46
C ALA A 7 18.47 8.06 -14.74
N TYR A 8 17.51 8.70 -15.39
CA TYR A 8 16.73 9.76 -14.78
C TYR A 8 15.97 9.12 -13.63
N VAL A 9 16.35 9.48 -12.40
CA VAL A 9 15.59 9.10 -11.22
C VAL A 9 14.49 10.14 -11.05
N ILE A 10 13.24 9.70 -11.03
CA ILE A 10 12.09 10.58 -10.86
C ILE A 10 11.62 10.58 -9.40
N ALA A 11 10.96 11.66 -8.98
CA ALA A 11 10.19 11.68 -7.76
C ALA A 11 8.72 11.45 -8.10
N LEU A 12 8.10 10.39 -7.55
CA LEU A 12 6.64 10.28 -7.58
C LEU A 12 6.07 11.37 -6.70
N THR A 13 5.39 12.35 -7.27
CA THR A 13 4.67 13.41 -6.54
C THR A 13 3.42 12.86 -5.86
N ASP A 14 2.78 13.67 -5.01
CA ASP A 14 1.54 13.26 -4.32
C ASP A 14 0.40 12.95 -5.30
N GLU A 15 0.47 13.45 -6.54
CA GLU A 15 -0.54 13.15 -7.55
C GLU A 15 -0.54 11.68 -8.00
N PHE A 16 0.62 11.01 -7.94
CA PHE A 16 0.75 9.58 -8.23
C PHE A 16 0.34 8.70 -7.04
N LEU A 17 0.31 9.27 -5.83
CA LEU A 17 0.04 8.55 -4.58
C LEU A 17 -1.37 8.82 -4.04
N LYS A 18 -2.24 9.51 -4.81
CA LYS A 18 -3.65 9.69 -4.46
C LYS A 18 -4.29 8.33 -4.31
N THR A 19 -4.81 8.01 -3.13
CA THR A 19 -5.49 6.73 -2.93
C THR A 19 -6.90 6.76 -3.50
N ARG A 20 -7.45 5.58 -3.70
CA ARG A 20 -8.88 5.30 -3.85
C ARG A 20 -9.38 4.58 -2.60
N PRO A 21 -10.71 4.47 -2.41
CA PRO A 21 -11.25 3.63 -1.36
C PRO A 21 -10.65 2.22 -1.42
N GLY A 22 -10.19 1.75 -0.26
CA GLY A 22 -9.52 0.48 -0.09
C GLY A 22 -10.31 -0.48 0.79
N VAL A 23 -9.63 -1.54 1.22
CA VAL A 23 -10.18 -2.59 2.07
C VAL A 23 -9.35 -2.70 3.34
N LEU A 24 -10.05 -2.80 4.47
CA LEU A 24 -9.52 -3.24 5.75
C LEU A 24 -10.07 -4.64 6.00
N CYS A 25 -9.21 -5.64 5.98
CA CYS A 25 -9.60 -7.04 6.20
C CYS A 25 -9.11 -7.49 7.58
N TYR A 26 -10.00 -8.06 8.38
CA TYR A 26 -9.60 -8.83 9.57
C TYR A 26 -9.56 -10.31 9.25
N TRP A 27 -8.48 -11.00 9.58
CA TRP A 27 -8.32 -12.44 9.45
C TRP A 27 -8.65 -13.11 10.80
N PRO A 28 -9.81 -13.78 10.93
CA PRO A 28 -10.22 -14.39 12.19
C PRO A 28 -9.21 -15.42 12.72
N THR A 29 -9.19 -15.58 14.05
CA THR A 29 -8.27 -16.49 14.76
C THR A 29 -8.53 -17.97 14.49
N ASP A 30 -9.69 -18.31 13.93
CA ASP A 30 -10.08 -19.66 13.52
C ASP A 30 -9.66 -20.00 12.07
N LEU A 31 -8.89 -19.13 11.40
CA LEU A 31 -8.29 -19.42 10.10
C LEU A 31 -6.87 -19.99 10.24
N ASP A 32 -6.55 -21.00 9.43
CA ASP A 32 -5.22 -21.62 9.40
C ASP A 32 -4.16 -20.77 8.65
N SER A 33 -4.58 -19.77 7.85
CA SER A 33 -3.72 -19.00 6.93
C SER A 33 -4.45 -17.74 6.40
N PRO A 34 -3.78 -16.60 6.07
CA PRO A 34 -2.32 -16.38 6.04
C PRO A 34 -1.67 -16.10 7.41
N VAL A 35 -2.29 -15.37 8.33
CA VAL A 35 -2.01 -15.40 9.79
C VAL A 35 -3.28 -15.01 10.55
N ALA A 36 -3.82 -15.95 11.33
CA ALA A 36 -5.00 -15.75 12.16
C ALA A 36 -4.81 -14.60 13.17
N GLY A 37 -5.86 -13.82 13.41
CA GLY A 37 -5.87 -12.72 14.39
C GLY A 37 -5.18 -11.43 13.93
N THR A 38 -4.96 -11.25 12.62
CA THR A 38 -4.27 -10.07 12.08
C THR A 38 -5.15 -9.29 11.12
N TRP A 39 -4.74 -8.06 10.84
CA TRP A 39 -5.37 -7.19 9.85
C TRP A 39 -4.51 -7.08 8.59
N SER A 40 -5.17 -6.88 7.46
CA SER A 40 -4.52 -6.36 6.24
C SER A 40 -5.25 -5.13 5.73
N ILE A 41 -4.51 -4.25 5.07
CA ILE A 41 -5.02 -3.06 4.40
C ILE A 41 -4.55 -3.10 2.95
N THR A 42 -5.50 -3.02 2.03
CA THR A 42 -5.22 -2.76 0.61
C THR A 42 -5.72 -1.37 0.29
N ALA A 43 -4.82 -0.47 -0.13
CA ALA A 43 -5.14 0.89 -0.53
C ALA A 43 -4.77 1.10 -2.00
N PRO A 44 -5.73 0.94 -2.94
CA PRO A 44 -5.49 1.18 -4.36
C PRO A 44 -5.07 2.63 -4.59
N LEU A 45 -4.11 2.84 -5.49
CA LEU A 45 -3.76 4.19 -5.95
C LEU A 45 -4.63 4.58 -7.14
N ALA A 46 -4.82 5.88 -7.32
CA ALA A 46 -5.40 6.42 -8.53
C ALA A 46 -4.47 6.05 -9.71
N PRO A 47 -5.02 5.46 -10.78
CA PRO A 47 -4.23 5.08 -11.93
C PRO A 47 -3.65 6.33 -12.57
N PHE A 48 -2.45 6.15 -13.09
CA PHE A 48 -1.73 7.13 -13.88
C PHE A 48 -1.39 6.50 -15.22
N SER A 49 -0.86 7.29 -16.14
CA SER A 49 -0.52 6.79 -17.47
C SER A 49 0.96 6.91 -17.73
N ALA A 50 1.42 6.16 -18.72
CA ALA A 50 2.80 6.11 -19.16
C ALA A 50 2.84 5.95 -20.69
N ASP A 51 3.96 6.32 -21.31
CA ASP A 51 4.22 5.91 -22.69
C ASP A 51 4.75 4.46 -22.72
N ASP A 52 5.46 4.07 -21.66
CA ASP A 52 5.90 2.72 -21.36
C ASP A 52 5.77 2.50 -19.84
N GLU A 53 4.99 1.51 -19.41
CA GLU A 53 4.77 1.21 -17.98
C GLU A 53 6.04 0.78 -17.23
N TYR A 54 7.12 0.43 -17.96
CA TYR A 54 8.44 0.07 -17.44
C TYR A 54 9.44 1.24 -17.48
N GLU A 55 9.06 2.40 -18.00
CA GLU A 55 9.89 3.60 -18.04
C GLU A 55 9.31 4.72 -17.15
N PRO A 56 9.74 4.82 -15.88
CA PRO A 56 9.22 5.80 -14.92
C PRO A 56 9.26 7.25 -15.42
N ALA A 57 10.25 7.59 -16.24
CA ALA A 57 10.38 8.93 -16.82
C ALA A 57 9.19 9.36 -17.70
N THR A 58 8.36 8.41 -18.13
CA THR A 58 7.17 8.67 -18.95
C THR A 58 5.86 8.77 -18.14
N PHE A 59 5.94 8.52 -16.82
CA PHE A 59 4.79 8.54 -15.94
C PHE A 59 4.16 9.93 -15.87
N ARG A 60 2.84 9.98 -15.95
CA ARG A 60 2.05 11.21 -15.89
C ARG A 60 0.73 10.99 -15.13
N PRO A 61 0.32 11.93 -14.27
CA PRO A 61 -0.97 11.83 -13.57
C PRO A 61 -2.14 11.70 -14.53
N GLY A 62 -3.15 10.92 -14.14
CA GLY A 62 -4.35 10.67 -14.96
C GLY A 62 -4.14 9.61 -16.03
N THR A 63 -5.21 9.26 -16.75
CA THR A 63 -5.28 8.06 -17.59
C THR A 63 -5.38 8.37 -19.09
N ALA A 64 -4.78 9.47 -19.54
CA ALA A 64 -4.88 9.92 -20.93
C ALA A 64 -3.81 9.33 -21.87
N GLY A 65 -2.82 8.62 -21.32
CA GLY A 65 -1.76 7.97 -22.09
C GLY A 65 -2.12 6.62 -22.71
N PRO A 66 -1.21 6.06 -23.53
CA PRO A 66 -1.42 4.77 -24.18
C PRO A 66 -1.41 3.62 -23.17
N GLU A 67 -0.56 3.68 -22.14
CA GLU A 67 -0.55 2.71 -21.04
C GLU A 67 -1.20 3.30 -19.79
N VAL A 68 -2.02 2.49 -19.11
CA VAL A 68 -2.66 2.85 -17.83
C VAL A 68 -2.09 1.95 -16.74
N VAL A 69 -1.32 2.56 -15.84
CA VAL A 69 -0.73 1.86 -14.70
C VAL A 69 -1.69 1.90 -13.53
N SER A 70 -2.09 0.71 -13.07
CA SER A 70 -2.88 0.53 -11.85
C SER A 70 -2.05 -0.23 -10.83
N THR A 71 -2.03 0.24 -9.59
CA THR A 71 -1.29 -0.38 -8.50
C THR A 71 -1.97 -0.08 -7.17
N GLU A 72 -1.52 -0.74 -6.11
CA GLU A 72 -2.04 -0.61 -4.77
C GLU A 72 -0.93 -0.76 -3.74
N ILE A 73 -1.16 -0.16 -2.57
CA ILE A 73 -0.36 -0.43 -1.39
C ILE A 73 -1.02 -1.59 -0.66
N SER A 74 -0.27 -2.67 -0.46
CA SER A 74 -0.72 -3.85 0.29
C SER A 74 0.08 -3.96 1.58
N LEU A 75 -0.64 -3.92 2.70
CA LEU A 75 -0.11 -4.03 4.06
C LEU A 75 -0.71 -5.27 4.70
N ASP A 76 0.12 -6.18 5.19
CA ASP A 76 -0.32 -7.45 5.76
C ASP A 76 0.18 -7.63 7.19
N PHE A 77 -0.42 -8.59 7.91
CA PHE A 77 0.00 -9.03 9.24
C PHE A 77 0.00 -7.92 10.32
N ILE A 78 -0.88 -6.93 10.17
CA ILE A 78 -0.97 -5.81 11.09
C ILE A 78 -1.62 -6.26 12.40
N GLN A 79 -0.93 -6.04 13.51
CA GLN A 79 -1.43 -6.30 14.85
C GLN A 79 -2.16 -5.05 15.38
N LEU A 80 -3.49 -5.11 15.44
CA LEU A 80 -4.33 -4.06 16.05
C LEU A 80 -5.17 -4.67 17.17
N PRO A 81 -5.39 -3.97 18.30
CA PRO A 81 -6.12 -4.47 19.46
C PRO A 81 -7.65 -4.42 19.28
N ALA A 82 -8.15 -4.85 18.12
CA ALA A 82 -9.56 -4.96 17.81
C ALA A 82 -9.79 -6.08 16.78
N THR A 83 -11.02 -6.58 16.69
CA THR A 83 -11.46 -7.55 15.67
C THR A 83 -12.57 -7.01 14.78
N GLU A 84 -13.01 -5.78 15.03
CA GLU A 84 -14.05 -5.07 14.29
C GLU A 84 -13.65 -3.61 14.05
N PRO A 85 -14.05 -2.97 12.93
CA PRO A 85 -13.69 -1.58 12.61
C PRO A 85 -14.15 -0.56 13.65
N SER A 86 -15.27 -0.85 14.32
CA SER A 86 -15.83 -0.02 15.38
C SER A 86 -14.85 0.17 16.55
N GLY A 87 -14.00 -0.83 16.81
CA GLY A 87 -12.94 -0.78 17.83
C GLY A 87 -11.68 -0.03 17.40
N LEU A 88 -11.56 0.35 16.13
CA LEU A 88 -10.42 1.11 15.59
C LEU A 88 -10.73 2.60 15.43
N GLY A 89 -12.00 2.97 15.24
CA GLY A 89 -12.41 4.34 14.94
C GLY A 89 -11.94 5.36 15.97
N GLY A 90 -11.30 6.44 15.51
CA GLY A 90 -10.74 7.50 16.35
C GLY A 90 -9.43 7.16 17.05
N LEU A 91 -8.86 5.97 16.81
CA LEU A 91 -7.59 5.56 17.40
C LEU A 91 -6.41 5.83 16.47
N THR A 92 -5.27 6.08 17.08
CA THR A 92 -3.98 6.22 16.41
C THR A 92 -3.07 5.08 16.84
N PHE A 93 -2.39 4.46 15.88
CA PHE A 93 -1.39 3.44 16.12
C PHE A 93 -0.06 3.86 15.51
N THR A 94 1.02 3.71 16.26
CA THR A 94 2.38 3.97 15.81
C THR A 94 3.18 2.67 15.80
N PHE A 95 4.03 2.52 14.79
CA PHE A 95 4.81 1.32 14.57
C PHE A 95 6.30 1.67 14.56
N PRO A 96 7.16 0.78 15.04
CA PRO A 96 8.60 1.01 15.02
C PRO A 96 9.15 0.92 13.59
N GLU A 97 10.41 1.31 13.42
CA GLU A 97 11.08 1.23 12.10
C GLU A 97 11.70 -0.15 11.89
N SER A 98 11.75 -0.61 10.63
CA SER A 98 12.43 -1.87 10.29
C SER A 98 13.92 -1.81 10.69
N PRO A 99 14.48 -2.87 11.31
CA PRO A 99 13.92 -4.21 11.50
C PRO A 99 13.35 -4.46 12.92
N GLU A 100 12.97 -3.42 13.68
CA GLU A 100 12.47 -3.59 15.04
C GLU A 100 11.13 -4.35 15.09
N ASP A 101 10.99 -5.30 16.01
CA ASP A 101 9.80 -6.13 16.15
C ASP A 101 8.50 -5.30 16.22
N GLY A 102 7.52 -5.67 15.39
CA GLY A 102 6.23 -4.98 15.30
C GLY A 102 6.15 -3.89 14.24
N TYR A 103 7.22 -3.66 13.45
CA TYR A 103 7.13 -2.85 12.24
C TYR A 103 6.12 -3.46 11.25
N ILE A 104 5.45 -2.61 10.49
CA ILE A 104 4.61 -3.04 9.36
C ILE A 104 5.44 -2.94 8.10
N ASP A 105 5.62 -4.08 7.44
CA ASP A 105 6.08 -4.16 6.06
C ASP A 105 4.87 -4.30 5.12
N GLY A 106 4.98 -3.66 3.98
CA GLY A 106 4.01 -3.70 2.93
C GLY A 106 4.69 -3.46 1.59
N SER A 107 3.89 -3.38 0.54
CA SER A 107 4.46 -3.25 -0.80
C SER A 107 3.58 -2.45 -1.73
N VAL A 108 4.24 -1.89 -2.75
CA VAL A 108 3.61 -1.41 -3.98
C VAL A 108 4.38 -2.03 -5.15
N TYR A 109 3.67 -2.45 -6.19
CA TYR A 109 4.29 -2.97 -7.40
C TYR A 109 4.33 -1.89 -8.48
N LEU A 110 5.53 -1.54 -8.93
CA LEU A 110 5.77 -0.58 -10.00
C LEU A 110 6.86 -1.13 -10.90
N ILE A 111 6.72 -0.93 -12.21
CA ILE A 111 7.69 -1.38 -13.22
C ILE A 111 8.11 -2.86 -13.10
N ALA A 112 7.15 -3.73 -12.80
CA ALA A 112 7.37 -5.16 -12.49
C ALA A 112 8.34 -5.44 -11.31
N ALA A 113 8.46 -4.49 -10.38
CA ALA A 113 9.28 -4.63 -9.19
C ALA A 113 8.46 -4.48 -7.91
N HIS A 114 8.76 -5.32 -6.91
CA HIS A 114 8.23 -5.22 -5.57
C HIS A 114 8.97 -4.12 -4.81
N CYS A 115 8.27 -3.03 -4.46
CA CYS A 115 8.84 -1.90 -3.75
C CYS A 115 8.32 -1.90 -2.30
N PRO A 116 9.21 -2.05 -1.29
CA PRO A 116 8.80 -2.01 0.11
C PRO A 116 8.14 -0.69 0.51
N VAL A 117 7.12 -0.80 1.36
CA VAL A 117 6.39 0.32 1.97
C VAL A 117 6.31 0.09 3.47
N TYR A 118 6.97 0.95 4.22
CA TYR A 118 6.99 0.89 5.68
C TYR A 118 5.96 1.86 6.26
N VAL A 119 5.13 1.38 7.18
CA VAL A 119 4.14 2.22 7.86
C VAL A 119 4.67 2.61 9.23
N ARG A 120 4.72 3.91 9.51
CA ARG A 120 5.12 4.45 10.83
C ARG A 120 3.94 4.75 11.73
N ARG A 121 2.79 5.09 11.12
CA ARG A 121 1.59 5.48 11.83
C ARG A 121 0.35 5.28 10.98
N ILE A 122 -0.74 4.87 11.63
CA ILE A 122 -2.08 4.84 11.08
C ILE A 122 -3.00 5.63 12.01
N ASP A 123 -3.69 6.61 11.46
CA ASP A 123 -4.76 7.33 12.15
C ASP A 123 -6.10 6.87 11.60
N PHE A 124 -6.88 6.16 12.41
CA PHE A 124 -8.24 5.81 12.06
C PHE A 124 -9.18 6.95 12.45
N GLY A 125 -9.87 7.50 11.47
CA GLY A 125 -10.90 8.51 11.64
C GLY A 125 -12.23 7.92 12.06
N ARG A 126 -13.31 8.59 11.67
CA ARG A 126 -14.67 8.17 11.99
C ARG A 126 -15.12 7.02 11.10
N LEU A 127 -15.75 6.02 11.70
CA LEU A 127 -16.55 5.03 10.98
C LEU A 127 -17.90 5.66 10.59
N VAL A 128 -18.18 5.76 9.29
CA VAL A 128 -19.46 6.24 8.75
C VAL A 128 -20.03 5.15 7.84
N ARG A 129 -21.18 4.59 8.24
CA ARG A 129 -21.76 3.39 7.60
C ARG A 129 -20.75 2.24 7.62
N ASP A 130 -20.29 1.81 6.45
CA ASP A 130 -19.37 0.71 6.20
C ASP A 130 -17.94 1.18 5.83
N GLN A 131 -17.67 2.48 5.95
CA GLN A 131 -16.38 3.08 5.61
C GLN A 131 -15.68 3.67 6.84
N LEU A 132 -14.45 3.23 7.09
CA LEU A 132 -13.56 3.78 8.08
C LEU A 132 -12.54 4.68 7.39
N ALA A 133 -12.55 5.99 7.70
CA ALA A 133 -11.50 6.87 7.24
C ALA A 133 -10.16 6.47 7.87
N ALA A 134 -9.08 6.51 7.10
CA ALA A 134 -7.73 6.23 7.59
C ALA A 134 -6.71 7.16 6.94
N THR A 135 -5.73 7.60 7.73
CA THR A 135 -4.55 8.30 7.24
C THR A 135 -3.31 7.43 7.51
N LEU A 136 -2.60 7.06 6.44
CA LEU A 136 -1.40 6.23 6.50
C LEU A 136 -0.15 7.10 6.37
N HIS A 137 0.74 7.04 7.36
CA HIS A 137 2.05 7.67 7.32
C HIS A 137 3.08 6.63 6.89
N VAL A 138 3.55 6.75 5.65
CA VAL A 138 4.36 5.71 5.01
C VAL A 138 5.72 6.23 4.54
N TYR A 139 6.66 5.32 4.39
CA TYR A 139 7.94 5.52 3.70
C TYR A 139 8.08 4.45 2.61
N PHE A 140 8.25 4.90 1.38
CA PHE A 140 8.50 4.04 0.22
C PHE A 140 10.01 3.88 0.03
N ASP A 141 10.49 2.64 0.04
CA ASP A 141 11.88 2.29 -0.26
C ASP A 141 12.02 1.71 -1.67
N PHE A 142 11.89 2.59 -2.67
CA PHE A 142 12.06 2.23 -4.07
C PHE A 142 13.48 1.76 -4.41
N ALA A 143 14.49 2.22 -3.68
CA ALA A 143 15.88 1.82 -3.87
C ALA A 143 16.09 0.33 -3.57
N ALA A 144 15.35 -0.24 -2.60
CA ALA A 144 15.41 -1.66 -2.26
C ALA A 144 14.98 -2.58 -3.42
N ALA A 145 14.12 -2.10 -4.33
CA ALA A 145 13.72 -2.83 -5.53
C ALA A 145 14.82 -2.92 -6.60
N GLY A 146 15.87 -2.10 -6.48
CA GLY A 146 17.05 -2.14 -7.34
C GLY A 146 16.85 -1.48 -8.70
N GLY A 147 17.36 -0.26 -8.87
CA GLY A 147 17.51 0.35 -10.20
C GLY A 147 16.20 0.80 -10.87
N ILE A 148 15.12 0.96 -10.11
CA ILE A 148 13.80 1.29 -10.66
C ILE A 148 13.63 2.76 -11.07
N GLY A 149 14.65 3.60 -10.94
CA GLY A 149 14.60 4.99 -11.38
C GLY A 149 13.58 5.87 -10.64
N ILE A 150 13.23 5.51 -9.39
CA ILE A 150 12.30 6.29 -8.55
C ILE A 150 12.96 6.60 -7.20
N HIS A 151 12.82 7.84 -6.72
CA HIS A 151 13.34 8.28 -5.43
C HIS A 151 12.47 7.81 -4.26
N ASN A 152 13.12 7.22 -3.25
CA ASN A 152 12.54 6.97 -1.94
C ASN A 152 11.90 8.23 -1.37
N ARG A 153 10.76 8.07 -0.70
CA ARG A 153 10.09 9.20 -0.07
C ARG A 153 9.11 8.78 1.00
N SER A 154 8.84 9.71 1.93
CA SER A 154 7.69 9.61 2.81
C SER A 154 6.45 10.25 2.18
N ALA A 155 5.28 9.78 2.60
CA ALA A 155 3.99 10.34 2.24
C ALA A 155 2.98 10.19 3.38
N VAL A 156 1.95 11.04 3.35
CA VAL A 156 0.76 10.94 4.21
C VAL A 156 -0.41 10.70 3.27
N LEU A 157 -1.07 9.56 3.42
CA LEU A 157 -2.06 9.06 2.46
C LEU A 157 -3.42 8.93 3.15
N ASP A 158 -4.37 9.76 2.75
CA ASP A 158 -5.76 9.62 3.20
C ASP A 158 -6.48 8.59 2.33
N THR A 159 -7.24 7.69 2.94
CA THR A 159 -8.09 6.70 2.27
C THR A 159 -9.36 6.41 3.07
N ALA A 160 -10.37 5.85 2.41
CA ALA A 160 -11.56 5.29 3.02
C ALA A 160 -11.51 3.77 2.89
N LEU A 161 -11.59 3.06 4.01
CA LEU A 161 -11.47 1.60 4.05
C LEU A 161 -12.84 0.96 4.28
N HIS A 162 -13.21 0.06 3.38
CA HIS A 162 -14.35 -0.83 3.59
C HIS A 162 -13.91 -2.04 4.40
N PHE A 163 -14.75 -2.46 5.34
CA PHE A 163 -14.43 -3.62 6.16
C PHE A 163 -14.82 -4.92 5.50
N GLU A 164 -13.89 -5.88 5.53
CA GLU A 164 -14.13 -7.26 5.15
C GLU A 164 -13.65 -8.20 6.26
N VAL A 165 -14.33 -9.35 6.37
CA VAL A 165 -13.86 -10.46 7.20
C VAL A 165 -13.24 -11.49 6.27
N GLY A 166 -11.97 -11.79 6.51
CA GLY A 166 -11.22 -12.82 5.81
C GLY A 166 -11.97 -14.14 5.88
N ARG A 167 -12.06 -14.81 4.74
CA ARG A 167 -12.64 -16.15 4.64
C ARG A 167 -11.50 -17.16 4.49
N PRO A 168 -11.67 -18.40 4.95
CA PRO A 168 -10.70 -19.44 4.64
C PRO A 168 -10.56 -19.53 3.12
N MET A 169 -9.33 -19.64 2.61
CA MET A 169 -9.17 -20.17 1.26
C MET A 169 -9.84 -21.54 1.24
N ARG A 170 -10.90 -21.70 0.44
CA ARG A 170 -11.42 -23.04 0.15
C ARG A 170 -10.24 -23.84 -0.39
N PRO A 171 -9.89 -25.02 0.17
CA PRO A 171 -8.87 -25.86 -0.44
C PRO A 171 -9.29 -26.05 -1.90
N GLY A 172 -8.43 -25.60 -2.81
CA GLY A 172 -8.69 -25.70 -4.23
C GLY A 172 -9.05 -27.14 -4.55
N THR A 173 -10.20 -27.33 -5.18
CA THR A 173 -10.53 -28.55 -5.91
C THR A 173 -9.45 -28.68 -6.99
N ARG A 174 -8.41 -29.48 -6.72
CA ARG A 174 -7.53 -30.02 -7.74
C ARG A 174 -8.20 -31.19 -8.43
#